data_AF-A0A8H8DLQ0-F1
#
_entry.id   AF-A0A8H8DLQ0-F1
#
_cell.length_a   1.000
_cell.length_b   1.000
_cell.length_c   1.000
_cell.angle_alpha   90.00
_cell.angle_beta   90.00
_cell.angle_gamma   90.00
#
_symmetry.space_group_name_H-M   'P 1'
#
loop_
_entity.id
_entity.type
_entity.pdbx_description
1 polymer ?
#
loop_
_entity_poly.entity_id
_entity_poly.type
_entity_poly.pdbx_seq_one_letter_code
_entity_poly.pdbx_strand_id
1 'polypeptide(L)' 'MVLENVKEMWTEPPRTGQGKKAKPVNKDRFISKLFLRGDSVILGETLIRGGGAHDGHTSGLLDPYL' A
#
# COMPACT_ATOMS: atom_id res chain seq x y z
N MET A 1 3.60 7.93 18.85
CA MET A 1 3.04 8.98 17.95
C MET A 1 1.54 8.99 18.11
N VAL A 2 0.89 10.15 17.98
CA VAL A 2 -0.57 10.31 18.02
C VAL A 2 -1.02 10.87 16.68
N LEU A 3 -2.01 10.24 16.06
CA LEU A 3 -2.62 10.68 14.82
C LEU A 3 -4.12 10.91 15.03
N GLU A 4 -4.67 11.93 14.38
CA GLU A 4 -6.09 12.25 14.43
C GLU A 4 -6.68 12.23 13.01
N ASN A 5 -7.97 11.89 12.88
CA ASN A 5 -8.70 11.83 11.61
C ASN A 5 -8.00 10.95 10.53
N VAL A 6 -7.53 9.77 10.93
CA VAL A 6 -6.79 8.84 10.06
C VAL A 6 -7.75 8.01 9.23
N LYS A 7 -7.37 7.73 7.98
CA LYS A 7 -7.99 6.70 7.14
C LYS A 7 -7.07 5.48 7.07
N GLU A 8 -7.46 4.40 7.72
CA GLU A 8 -6.78 3.12 7.62
C GLU A 8 -7.24 2.40 6.35
N MET A 9 -6.30 1.79 5.63
CA MET A 9 -6.54 1.04 4.41
C MET A 9 -5.84 -0.31 4.49
N TRP A 10 -6.53 -1.39 4.16
CA TRP A 10 -5.90 -2.70 4.01
C TRP A 10 -6.61 -3.51 2.93
N THR A 11 -5.94 -4.56 2.45
CA THR A 11 -6.51 -5.46 1.44
C THR A 11 -6.77 -6.81 2.07
N GLU A 12 -8.01 -7.30 1.98
CA GLU A 12 -8.35 -8.63 2.44
C GLU A 12 -8.12 -9.66 1.33
N PRO A 13 -7.46 -10.78 1.63
CA PRO A 13 -7.42 -11.91 0.72
C PRO A 13 -8.84 -12.49 0.62
N PRO A 14 -9.30 -12.81 -0.59
CA PRO A 14 -10.64 -13.32 -0.75
C PRO A 14 -10.76 -14.71 -0.14
N ARG A 15 -11.77 -14.91 0.70
CA ARG A 15 -12.12 -16.23 1.24
C ARG A 15 -13.01 -16.96 0.23
N THR A 16 -12.42 -17.59 -0.77
CA THR A 16 -13.16 -18.47 -1.69
C THR A 16 -12.82 -19.93 -1.41
N GLY A 17 -13.83 -20.73 -1.10
CA GLY A 17 -13.74 -22.19 -1.18
C GLY A 17 -13.54 -22.63 -2.63
N GLN A 18 -12.69 -23.64 -2.81
CA GLN A 18 -12.41 -24.34 -4.08
C GLN A 18 -11.85 -23.45 -5.23
N GLY A 19 -10.52 -23.30 -5.22
CA GLY A 19 -9.70 -23.26 -6.44
C GLY A 19 -9.72 -21.99 -7.31
N LYS A 20 -10.60 -21.02 -7.05
CA LYS A 20 -10.66 -19.77 -7.83
C LYS A 20 -9.92 -18.64 -7.11
N LYS A 21 -8.89 -18.08 -7.74
CA LYS A 21 -8.21 -16.87 -7.26
C LYS A 21 -9.16 -15.68 -7.43
N ALA A 22 -9.88 -15.31 -6.37
CA ALA A 22 -10.71 -14.12 -6.38
C ALA A 22 -9.84 -12.85 -6.31
N LYS A 23 -10.44 -11.70 -6.63
CA LYS A 23 -9.75 -10.41 -6.59
C LYS A 23 -9.56 -9.98 -5.12
N PRO A 24 -8.40 -9.41 -4.75
CA PRO A 24 -8.24 -8.80 -3.44
C PRO A 24 -9.26 -7.68 -3.22
N VAL A 25 -9.79 -7.57 -1.99
CA VAL A 25 -10.80 -6.56 -1.65
C VAL A 25 -10.16 -5.49 -0.78
N ASN A 26 -10.11 -4.26 -1.27
CA ASN A 26 -9.66 -3.12 -0.49
C ASN A 26 -10.73 -2.71 0.50
N LYS A 27 -10.34 -2.54 1.76
CA LYS A 27 -11.16 -2.02 2.84
C LYS A 27 -10.56 -0.75 3.39
N ASP A 28 -11.45 0.07 3.91
CA ASP A 28 -11.08 1.30 4.58
C ASP A 28 -11.90 1.57 5.84
N ARG A 29 -11.27 2.24 6.79
CA ARG A 29 -11.90 2.66 8.03
C ARG A 29 -11.39 4.02 8.47
N PHE A 30 -12.31 4.87 8.89
CA PHE A 30 -11.98 6.14 9.54
C PHE A 30 -11.78 5.94 11.04
N ILE A 31 -10.67 6.45 11.56
CA ILE A 31 -10.30 6.38 12.96
C ILE A 31 -10.06 7.81 13.45
N SER A 32 -10.89 8.26 14.40
CA SER A 32 -10.81 9.64 14.90
C SER A 32 -9.52 9.93 15.64
N LYS A 33 -8.99 8.96 16.42
CA LYS A 33 -7.70 9.05 17.13
C LYS A 33 -6.98 7.71 17.17
N LEU A 34 -5.69 7.70 16.83
CA LEU A 34 -4.84 6.51 16.77
C LEU A 34 -3.51 6.76 17.47
N PHE A 35 -3.13 5.85 18.37
CA PHE A 35 -1.84 5.85 19.04
C PHE A 35 -0.93 4.80 18.39
N LEU A 36 0.19 5.24 17.80
CA LEU A 36 1.18 4.36 17.19
C LEU A 36 2.44 4.30 18.04
N ARG A 37 2.99 3.09 18.21
CA ARG A 37 4.29 2.85 18.82
C ARG A 37 5.38 2.92 17.73
N GLY A 38 6.58 3.40 18.07
CA GLY A 38 7.62 3.73 17.08
C GLY A 38 8.19 2.53 16.32
N ASP A 39 7.97 1.31 16.81
CA ASP A 39 8.30 0.03 16.17
C ASP A 39 7.29 -0.41 15.10
N SER A 40 6.09 0.19 15.10
CA SER A 40 5.00 -0.19 14.20
C SER A 40 5.02 0.55 12.86
N VAL A 41 5.94 1.51 12.68
CA VAL A 41 6.06 2.35 11.49
C VAL A 41 7.31 1.95 10.71
N ILE A 42 7.12 1.48 9.47
CA ILE A 42 8.21 0.95 8.62
C ILE A 42 8.64 1.98 7.57
N LEU A 43 7.69 2.71 6.97
CA LEU A 43 7.96 3.73 5.96
C LEU A 43 7.00 4.91 6.16
N GLY A 44 7.54 6.13 6.14
CA GLY A 44 6.77 7.36 6.11
C GLY A 44 7.01 8.07 4.79
N GLU A 45 6.05 8.01 3.86
CA GLU A 45 6.14 8.78 2.63
C GLU A 45 5.69 10.21 2.92
N THR A 46 6.67 11.12 2.98
CA THR A 46 6.37 12.55 2.92
C THR A 46 6.23 12.90 1.44
N LEU A 47 5.00 13.08 0.97
CA LEU A 47 4.74 13.51 -0.40
C LEU A 47 5.25 14.94 -0.60
N ILE A 48 6.49 15.09 -1.07
CA ILE A 48 6.99 16.34 -1.64
C ILE A 48 6.38 16.45 -3.04
N ARG A 49 5.29 17.22 -3.16
CA ARG A 49 4.63 17.48 -4.45
C ARG A 49 5.62 18.19 -5.40
N GLY A 50 6.22 17.48 -6.37
CA GLY A 50 7.09 18.11 -7.36
C GLY A 50 7.52 17.25 -8.58
N GLY A 51 6.93 17.55 -9.75
CA GLY A 51 7.64 17.64 -11.06
C GLY A 51 7.70 16.43 -12.02
N GLY A 52 6.90 16.50 -13.12
CA GLY A 52 7.22 16.11 -14.52
C GLY A 52 7.59 14.65 -14.87
N ALA A 53 6.76 13.88 -15.56
CA ALA A 53 6.56 13.83 -17.03
C ALA A 53 7.58 12.97 -17.81
N HIS A 54 7.09 12.30 -18.86
CA HIS A 54 7.79 11.59 -19.94
C HIS A 54 8.00 10.05 -19.86
N ASP A 55 6.92 9.33 -20.14
CA ASP A 55 6.70 8.50 -21.34
C ASP A 55 7.79 7.49 -21.80
N GLY A 56 7.43 6.18 -21.75
CA GLY A 56 7.40 5.34 -22.96
C GLY A 56 8.55 4.37 -23.28
N HIS A 57 8.23 3.06 -23.22
CA HIS A 57 8.80 1.92 -24.00
C HIS A 57 10.26 1.50 -23.67
N THR A 58 10.66 0.23 -23.44
CA THR A 58 10.05 -1.09 -23.67
C THR A 58 10.85 -2.16 -22.90
N SER A 59 10.17 -3.26 -22.58
CA SER A 59 10.60 -4.55 -22.03
C SER A 59 11.99 -5.09 -22.40
N GLY A 60 12.66 -5.73 -21.43
CA GLY A 60 13.78 -6.64 -21.66
C GLY A 60 14.25 -7.31 -20.36
N LEU A 61 13.63 -8.43 -20.01
CA LEU A 61 14.08 -9.41 -19.02
C LEU A 61 15.59 -9.65 -19.11
N LEU A 62 16.34 -9.61 -17.98
CA LEU A 62 17.39 -10.56 -17.60
C LEU A 62 17.76 -10.39 -16.09
N ASP A 63 17.37 -11.41 -15.30
CA ASP A 63 18.02 -12.07 -14.15
C ASP A 63 18.65 -11.30 -12.95
N PRO A 64 18.17 -11.51 -11.70
CA PRO A 64 18.74 -10.91 -10.49
C PRO A 64 19.88 -11.72 -9.84
N TYR A 65 20.62 -12.51 -10.63
CA TYR A 65 21.79 -13.25 -10.11
C TYR A 65 23.01 -13.13 -11.03
N LEU A 66 23.34 -11.89 -11.39
CA LEU A 66 24.72 -11.47 -11.66
C LEU A 66 24.98 -10.12 -10.95
#